data_AF-A0A2V6PL69-F1
#
_entry.id   AF-A0A2V6PL69-F1
#
_cell.length_a   1.000
_cell.length_b   1.000
_cell.length_c   1.000
_cell.angle_alpha   90.00
_cell.angle_beta   90.00
_cell.angle_gamma   90.00
#
_symmetry.space_group_name_H-M   'P 1'
#
loop_
_entity.id
_entity.type
_entity.pdbx_description
1 polymer ?
#
loop_
_entity_poly.entity_id
_entity_poly.type
_entity_poly.pdbx_seq_one_letter_code
_entity_poly.pdbx_strand_id
1 'polypeptide(L)'
;MMTINYLRLPALARVAAGFGANLRVNVYQPSRTNRFTLAYQEFWEGFRHLAAATRLIATTEPVLAGVLGLENFAGPGCGRSTVRVAPDGRIMPCTYWPGSRLTIADLERAGMEIVQADEFVEARRTPAACAGCPCRGGCAGRRALIGHAEAADPYCPFARGERIVLDWERGARQDLPKVGSACTTVVSGL
;
A
#
# COMPACT_ATOMS: atom_id res chain seq x y z
N MET A 1 5.76 -5.98 -7.14
CA MET A 1 5.39 -7.38 -6.92
C MET A 1 4.20 -7.70 -7.79
N MET A 2 4.39 -8.65 -8.70
CA MET A 2 3.46 -9.12 -9.74
C MET A 2 3.56 -10.64 -9.85
N THR A 3 2.58 -11.29 -10.48
CA THR A 3 2.58 -12.75 -10.76
C THR A 3 3.89 -13.23 -11.37
N ILE A 4 4.48 -12.43 -12.26
CA ILE A 4 5.71 -12.80 -12.98
C ILE A 4 7.02 -12.61 -12.19
N ASN A 5 6.99 -11.97 -11.02
CA ASN A 5 8.23 -11.60 -10.31
C ASN A 5 8.21 -11.69 -8.78
N TYR A 6 7.12 -12.12 -8.15
CA TYR A 6 7.04 -12.17 -6.68
C TYR A 6 8.09 -13.09 -6.05
N LEU A 7 8.45 -14.21 -6.70
CA LEU A 7 9.54 -15.10 -6.26
C LEU A 7 10.95 -14.54 -6.54
N ARG A 8 11.07 -13.49 -7.36
CA ARG A 8 12.36 -12.89 -7.74
C ARG A 8 12.78 -11.73 -6.84
N LEU A 9 11.92 -11.32 -5.90
CA LEU A 9 12.19 -10.20 -5.00
C LEU A 9 13.51 -10.34 -4.20
N PRO A 10 13.91 -11.52 -3.68
CA PRO A 10 15.20 -11.67 -3.01
C PRO A 10 16.40 -11.36 -3.92
N ALA A 11 16.35 -11.80 -5.17
CA ALA A 11 17.41 -11.53 -6.14
C ALA A 11 17.49 -10.04 -6.48
N LEU A 12 16.33 -9.37 -6.61
CA LEU A 12 16.27 -7.92 -6.83
C LEU A 12 16.82 -7.14 -5.63
N ALA A 13 16.56 -7.61 -4.41
CA ALA A 13 17.09 -6.98 -3.20
C ALA A 13 18.62 -7.09 -3.13
N ARG A 14 19.19 -8.24 -3.51
CA ARG A 14 20.64 -8.41 -3.63
C ARG A 14 21.27 -7.47 -4.67
N VAL A 15 20.61 -7.29 -5.82
CA VAL A 15 21.08 -6.33 -6.82
C VAL A 15 21.10 -4.92 -6.23
N ALA A 16 20.01 -4.47 -5.59
CA ALA A 16 19.95 -3.15 -4.96
C ALA A 16 21.06 -2.97 -3.89
N ALA A 17 21.27 -3.98 -3.05
CA ALA A 17 22.30 -3.98 -2.03
C ALA A 17 23.72 -3.88 -2.60
N GLY A 18 23.99 -4.52 -3.74
CA GLY A 18 25.27 -4.41 -4.45
C GLY A 18 25.60 -2.97 -4.90
N PHE A 19 24.60 -2.10 -5.01
CA PHE A 19 24.75 -0.68 -5.28
C PHE A 19 24.60 0.21 -4.03
N GLY A 20 24.56 -0.37 -2.83
CA GLY A 20 24.32 0.36 -1.58
C GLY A 20 22.92 0.98 -1.50
N ALA A 21 21.96 0.45 -2.26
CA ALA A 21 20.60 0.98 -2.35
C ALA A 21 19.57 0.08 -1.66
N ASN A 22 18.49 0.71 -1.16
CA ASN A 22 17.31 -0.01 -0.71
C ASN A 22 16.45 -0.44 -1.90
N LEU A 23 15.79 -1.60 -1.78
CA LEU A 23 14.76 -2.02 -2.72
C LEU A 23 13.39 -1.48 -2.27
N ARG A 24 12.74 -0.73 -3.16
CA ARG A 24 11.35 -0.30 -3.00
C ARG A 24 10.41 -1.23 -3.76
N VAL A 25 9.52 -1.92 -3.05
CA VAL A 25 8.54 -2.84 -3.61
C VAL A 25 7.13 -2.26 -3.47
N ASN A 26 6.44 -2.18 -4.60
CA ASN A 26 5.01 -1.88 -4.64
C ASN A 26 4.25 -3.12 -5.10
N VAL A 27 3.11 -3.41 -4.48
CA VAL A 27 2.18 -4.44 -4.95
C VAL A 27 1.49 -3.93 -6.21
N TYR A 28 1.39 -4.77 -7.24
CA TYR A 28 0.69 -4.42 -8.46
C TYR A 28 -0.80 -4.15 -8.20
N GLN A 29 -1.31 -3.10 -8.83
CA GLN A 29 -2.70 -2.68 -8.75
C GLN A 29 -3.24 -2.59 -10.18
N PRO A 30 -4.32 -3.32 -10.52
CA PRO A 30 -4.75 -3.50 -11.90
C PRO A 30 -5.55 -2.31 -12.45
N SER A 31 -4.89 -1.18 -12.71
CA SER A 31 -5.56 0.04 -13.23
C SER A 31 -5.93 -0.01 -14.72
N ARG A 32 -5.31 -0.91 -15.49
CA ARG A 32 -5.54 -1.09 -16.95
C ARG A 32 -5.79 -2.54 -17.33
N THR A 33 -5.09 -3.46 -16.68
CA THR A 33 -5.20 -4.91 -16.91
C THR A 33 -5.00 -5.63 -15.59
N ASN A 34 -5.63 -6.80 -15.45
CA ASN A 34 -5.46 -7.69 -14.31
C ASN A 34 -4.44 -8.82 -14.56
N ARG A 35 -3.75 -8.83 -15.71
CA ARG A 35 -2.81 -9.88 -16.11
C ARG A 35 -1.69 -10.16 -15.09
N PHE A 36 -1.29 -9.14 -14.34
CA PHE A 36 -0.19 -9.22 -13.38
C PHE A 36 -0.65 -9.20 -11.92
N THR A 37 -1.97 -9.28 -11.69
CA THR A 37 -2.57 -9.31 -10.36
C THR A 37 -2.25 -10.63 -9.66
N LEU A 38 -1.70 -10.51 -8.46
CA LEU A 38 -1.36 -11.67 -7.63
C LEU A 38 -2.62 -12.37 -7.14
N ALA A 39 -2.58 -13.69 -7.07
CA ALA A 39 -3.46 -14.43 -6.18
C ALA A 39 -3.08 -14.17 -4.71
N TYR A 40 -4.00 -14.47 -3.81
CA TYR A 40 -3.78 -14.33 -2.37
C TYR A 40 -2.52 -15.06 -1.88
N GLN A 41 -2.31 -16.29 -2.34
CA GLN A 41 -1.15 -17.08 -1.94
C GLN A 41 0.16 -16.48 -2.46
N GLU A 42 0.20 -16.05 -3.71
CA GLU A 42 1.38 -15.43 -4.33
C GLU A 42 1.76 -14.10 -3.63
N PHE A 43 0.76 -13.33 -3.17
CA PHE A 43 1.01 -12.12 -2.39
C PHE A 43 1.79 -12.42 -1.10
N TRP A 44 1.31 -13.39 -0.32
CA TRP A 44 1.93 -13.73 0.97
C TRP A 44 3.22 -14.52 0.81
N GLU A 45 3.32 -15.38 -0.20
CA GLU A 45 4.56 -16.05 -0.58
C GLU A 45 5.64 -15.03 -0.97
N GLY A 46 5.31 -14.04 -1.81
CA GLY A 46 6.22 -12.97 -2.17
C GLY A 46 6.76 -12.19 -0.97
N PHE A 47 5.89 -11.83 -0.02
CA PHE A 47 6.33 -11.17 1.22
C PHE A 47 7.14 -12.09 2.13
N ARG A 48 6.85 -13.39 2.19
CA ARG A 48 7.64 -14.37 2.95
C ARG A 48 9.06 -14.48 2.42
N HIS A 49 9.23 -14.61 1.11
CA HIS A 49 10.55 -14.64 0.50
C HIS A 49 11.30 -13.32 0.65
N LEU A 50 10.60 -12.18 0.50
CA LEU A 50 11.21 -10.87 0.69
C LEU A 50 11.71 -10.69 2.14
N ALA A 51 10.86 -10.96 3.13
CA ALA A 51 11.18 -10.79 4.54
C ALA A 51 12.35 -11.68 4.99
N ALA A 52 12.38 -12.95 4.55
CA ALA A 52 13.46 -13.88 4.89
C ALA A 52 14.84 -13.50 4.29
N ALA A 53 14.88 -12.60 3.32
CA ALA A 53 16.09 -12.25 2.58
C ALA A 53 16.52 -10.78 2.76
N THR A 54 15.82 -10.00 3.60
CA THR A 54 16.01 -8.54 3.71
C THR A 54 15.65 -8.01 5.10
N ARG A 55 16.11 -6.79 5.41
CA ARG A 55 15.63 -6.04 6.59
C ARG A 55 14.53 -5.07 6.19
N LEU A 56 13.43 -5.02 6.93
CA LEU A 56 12.35 -4.05 6.70
C LEU A 56 12.78 -2.66 7.19
N ILE A 57 12.90 -1.71 6.25
CA ILE A 57 13.20 -0.30 6.57
C ILE A 57 11.91 0.48 6.85
N ALA A 58 10.92 0.35 5.96
CA ALA A 58 9.63 1.00 6.12
C ALA A 58 8.53 0.30 5.30
N THR A 59 7.29 0.36 5.76
CA THR A 59 6.15 -0.03 4.92
C THR A 59 4.93 0.85 5.19
N THR A 60 4.21 1.13 4.12
CA THR A 60 2.87 1.69 4.12
C THR A 60 1.86 0.75 3.46
N GLU A 61 2.27 -0.50 3.15
CA GLU A 61 1.33 -1.54 2.72
C GLU A 61 0.53 -2.00 3.94
N PRO A 62 -0.77 -1.65 4.02
CA PRO A 62 -1.51 -1.72 5.28
C PRO A 62 -1.75 -3.15 5.76
N VAL A 63 -1.99 -4.11 4.87
CA VAL A 63 -2.20 -5.51 5.29
C VAL A 63 -0.90 -6.12 5.81
N LEU A 64 0.25 -5.79 5.21
CA LEU A 64 1.56 -6.22 5.71
C LEU A 64 1.82 -5.59 7.08
N ALA A 65 1.60 -4.28 7.22
CA ALA A 65 1.78 -3.59 8.50
C ALA A 65 0.92 -4.21 9.63
N GLY A 66 -0.30 -4.60 9.31
CA GLY A 66 -1.19 -5.33 10.23
C GLY A 66 -0.65 -6.70 10.62
N VAL A 67 -0.18 -7.50 9.65
CA VAL A 67 0.42 -8.84 9.91
C VAL A 67 1.69 -8.74 10.74
N LEU A 68 2.52 -7.74 10.50
CA LEU A 68 3.76 -7.52 11.24
C LEU A 68 3.54 -6.90 12.63
N GLY A 69 2.30 -6.49 12.97
CA GLY A 69 1.98 -5.89 14.25
C GLY A 69 2.70 -4.56 14.51
N LEU A 70 2.85 -3.71 13.48
CA LEU A 70 3.59 -2.45 13.62
C LEU A 70 2.80 -1.45 14.49
N GLU A 71 3.22 -1.28 15.75
CA GLU A 71 2.55 -0.45 16.77
C GLU A 71 2.32 1.02 16.35
N ASN A 72 3.23 1.60 15.58
CA ASN A 72 3.17 3.01 15.14
C ASN A 72 2.73 3.17 13.68
N PHE A 73 1.97 2.22 13.14
CA PHE A 73 1.46 2.35 11.78
C PHE A 73 0.34 3.40 11.71
N ALA A 74 0.63 4.56 11.12
CA ALA A 74 -0.32 5.67 11.00
C ALA A 74 -1.53 5.34 10.09
N GLY A 75 -1.48 4.23 9.35
CA GLY A 75 -2.42 3.88 8.30
C GLY A 75 -1.94 4.32 6.91
N PRO A 76 -2.66 3.92 5.84
CA PRO A 76 -2.38 4.41 4.50
C PRO A 76 -2.65 5.93 4.42
N GLY A 77 -1.78 6.66 3.71
CA GLY A 77 -1.91 8.12 3.55
C GLY A 77 -3.07 8.57 2.65
N CYS A 78 -3.64 7.64 1.86
CA CYS A 78 -4.76 7.91 0.97
C CYS A 78 -5.96 8.49 1.72
N GLY A 79 -6.48 9.61 1.23
CA GLY A 79 -7.61 10.30 1.87
C GLY A 79 -7.25 11.05 3.17
N ARG A 80 -5.97 11.08 3.58
CA ARG A 80 -5.53 11.70 4.85
C ARG A 80 -4.44 12.75 4.66
N SER A 81 -3.33 12.34 4.06
CA SER A 81 -2.10 13.15 3.98
C SER A 81 -1.52 13.19 2.57
N THR A 82 -2.22 12.60 1.60
CA THR A 82 -1.77 12.56 0.20
C THR A 82 -2.84 13.10 -0.72
N VAL A 83 -2.45 14.02 -1.59
CA VAL A 83 -3.23 14.53 -2.72
C VAL A 83 -2.54 14.09 -4.00
N ARG A 84 -3.31 13.61 -4.99
CA ARG A 84 -2.83 13.29 -6.34
C ARG A 84 -3.43 14.26 -7.32
N VAL A 85 -2.60 14.81 -8.19
CA VAL A 85 -3.02 15.60 -9.34
C VAL A 85 -2.75 14.75 -10.57
N ALA A 86 -3.81 14.38 -11.29
CA ALA A 86 -3.68 13.70 -12.57
C ALA A 86 -3.27 14.69 -13.68
N PRO A 87 -2.69 14.22 -14.79
CA PRO A 87 -2.31 15.08 -15.91
C PRO A 87 -3.46 15.90 -16.51
N ASP A 88 -4.70 15.44 -16.36
CA ASP A 88 -5.92 16.13 -16.79
C ASP A 88 -6.49 17.11 -15.74
N GLY A 89 -5.75 17.36 -14.67
CA GLY A 89 -6.14 18.29 -13.60
C GLY A 89 -7.10 17.71 -12.56
N ARG A 90 -7.46 16.42 -12.64
CA ARG A 90 -8.28 15.79 -11.59
C ARG A 90 -7.50 15.63 -10.29
N ILE A 91 -8.19 15.86 -9.17
CA ILE A 91 -7.65 15.73 -7.82
C ILE A 91 -8.18 14.45 -7.18
N MET A 92 -7.29 13.58 -6.68
CA MET A 92 -7.66 12.28 -6.13
C MET A 92 -6.94 11.95 -4.83
N PRO A 93 -7.56 11.15 -3.94
CA PRO A 93 -6.91 10.68 -2.71
C PRO A 93 -5.84 9.60 -2.96
N CYS A 94 -5.90 8.90 -4.10
CA CYS A 94 -5.02 7.81 -4.46
C CYS A 94 -4.80 7.77 -5.97
N THR A 95 -3.62 7.32 -6.42
CA THR A 95 -3.34 7.09 -7.86
C THR A 95 -4.23 6.00 -8.45
N TYR A 96 -4.72 5.10 -7.59
CA TYR A 96 -5.58 3.99 -7.95
C TYR A 96 -7.05 4.27 -7.65
N TRP A 97 -7.42 5.52 -7.36
CA TRP A 97 -8.82 5.86 -7.14
C TRP A 97 -9.58 5.81 -8.48
N PRO A 98 -10.72 5.11 -8.60
CA PRO A 98 -11.36 4.83 -9.89
C PRO A 98 -11.89 6.08 -10.59
N GLY A 99 -12.22 7.14 -9.85
CA GLY A 99 -12.66 8.41 -10.43
C GLY A 99 -12.79 9.50 -9.38
N SER A 100 -12.70 10.76 -9.81
CA SER A 100 -12.92 11.93 -8.96
C SER A 100 -13.50 13.06 -9.79
N ARG A 101 -14.40 13.83 -9.17
CA ARG A 101 -14.99 15.03 -9.76
C ARG A 101 -14.21 16.30 -9.40
N LEU A 102 -13.27 16.20 -8.46
CA LEU A 102 -12.48 17.32 -7.98
C LEU A 102 -11.45 17.75 -9.03
N THR A 103 -11.23 19.05 -9.12
CA THR A 103 -10.35 19.72 -10.08
C THR A 103 -9.27 20.53 -9.37
N ILE A 104 -8.28 21.04 -10.12
CA ILE A 104 -7.28 21.97 -9.59
C ILE A 104 -7.94 23.20 -8.94
N ALA A 105 -9.02 23.74 -9.53
CA ALA A 105 -9.73 24.87 -8.95
C ALA A 105 -10.34 24.55 -7.57
N ASP A 106 -10.78 23.31 -7.36
CA ASP A 106 -11.25 22.86 -6.05
C ASP A 106 -10.11 22.78 -5.03
N LEU A 107 -8.94 22.31 -5.45
CA LEU A 107 -7.75 22.30 -4.61
C LEU A 107 -7.27 23.71 -4.26
N GLU A 108 -7.27 24.64 -5.22
CA GLU A 108 -6.90 26.04 -5.00
C GLU A 108 -7.84 26.72 -4.01
N ARG A 109 -9.15 26.46 -4.14
CA ARG A 109 -10.19 27.01 -3.27
C ARG A 109 -10.16 26.42 -1.86
N ALA A 110 -10.02 25.09 -1.74
CA ALA A 110 -10.10 24.39 -0.45
C ALA A 110 -8.75 24.34 0.30
N GLY A 111 -7.63 24.43 -0.43
CA GLY A 111 -6.30 24.25 0.13
C GLY A 111 -6.16 22.89 0.84
N MET A 112 -5.70 22.91 2.09
CA MET A 112 -5.55 21.71 2.90
C MET A 112 -6.89 21.02 3.21
N GLU A 113 -7.99 21.75 3.23
CA GLU A 113 -9.33 21.21 3.51
C GLU A 113 -9.88 20.37 2.35
N ILE A 114 -9.16 20.26 1.22
CA ILE A 114 -9.51 19.33 0.13
C ILE A 114 -9.66 17.88 0.63
N VAL A 115 -8.96 17.53 1.71
CA VAL A 115 -9.06 16.20 2.33
C VAL A 115 -10.43 15.97 2.98
N GLN A 116 -11.27 16.99 3.16
CA GLN A 116 -12.63 16.83 3.66
C GLN A 116 -13.67 16.57 2.55
N ALA A 117 -13.27 16.65 1.27
CA ALA A 117 -14.14 16.30 0.17
C ALA A 117 -14.55 14.81 0.20
N ASP A 118 -15.71 14.50 -0.38
CA ASP A 118 -16.32 13.17 -0.37
C ASP A 118 -15.35 12.07 -0.81
N GLU A 119 -14.62 12.28 -1.91
CA GLU A 119 -13.65 11.31 -2.44
C GLU A 119 -12.56 10.98 -1.42
N PHE A 120 -12.09 11.97 -0.65
CA PHE A 120 -11.07 11.77 0.38
C PHE A 120 -11.64 11.12 1.64
N VAL A 121 -12.85 11.50 2.05
CA VAL A 121 -13.58 10.89 3.17
C VAL A 121 -13.82 9.42 2.90
N GLU A 122 -14.28 9.09 1.70
CA GLU A 122 -14.52 7.72 1.25
C GLU A 122 -13.20 6.91 1.24
N ALA A 123 -12.13 7.47 0.69
CA ALA A 123 -10.84 6.78 0.62
C ALA A 123 -10.21 6.47 1.99
N ARG A 124 -10.56 7.22 3.05
CA ARG A 124 -10.09 6.94 4.43
C ARG A 124 -11.11 6.17 5.28
N ARG A 125 -12.28 5.84 4.75
CA ARG A 125 -13.32 5.07 5.44
C ARG A 125 -12.82 3.65 5.69
N THR A 126 -13.00 3.19 6.92
CA THR A 126 -12.73 1.80 7.29
C THR A 126 -14.01 0.97 7.06
N PRO A 127 -13.93 -0.14 6.31
CA PRO A 127 -15.02 -1.11 6.19
C PRO A 127 -15.54 -1.54 7.56
N ALA A 128 -16.86 -1.71 7.70
CA ALA A 128 -17.47 -2.11 8.97
C ALA A 128 -16.89 -3.44 9.50
N ALA A 129 -16.68 -4.42 8.61
CA ALA A 129 -16.05 -5.71 8.95
C ALA A 129 -14.58 -5.60 9.40
N CYS A 130 -13.96 -4.42 9.27
CA CYS A 130 -12.58 -4.14 9.65
C CYS A 130 -12.48 -3.16 10.82
N ALA A 131 -13.58 -2.86 11.51
CA ALA A 131 -13.57 -2.01 12.69
C ALA A 131 -12.58 -2.55 13.74
N GLY A 132 -11.72 -1.67 14.27
CA GLY A 132 -10.68 -2.03 15.23
C GLY A 132 -9.45 -2.75 14.64
N CYS A 133 -9.46 -3.11 13.35
CA CYS A 133 -8.33 -3.80 12.73
C CYS A 133 -7.13 -2.85 12.53
N PRO A 134 -5.89 -3.27 12.85
CA PRO A 134 -4.69 -2.41 12.73
C PRO A 134 -4.43 -1.94 11.29
N CYS A 135 -4.83 -2.72 10.28
CA CYS A 135 -4.68 -2.32 8.88
C CYS A 135 -5.77 -1.37 8.37
N ARG A 136 -6.81 -1.09 9.18
CA ARG A 136 -7.96 -0.23 8.85
C ARG A 136 -8.68 -0.61 7.55
N GLY A 137 -8.76 -1.92 7.28
CA GLY A 137 -9.36 -2.47 6.06
C GLY A 137 -8.44 -2.54 4.85
N GLY A 138 -7.15 -2.20 5.01
CA GLY A 138 -6.15 -2.34 3.97
C GLY A 138 -6.16 -1.20 2.95
N CYS A 139 -5.77 -1.48 1.70
CA CYS A 139 -5.54 -0.45 0.68
C CYS A 139 -6.87 -0.01 0.05
N ALA A 140 -7.39 1.17 0.41
CA ALA A 140 -8.64 1.69 -0.15
C ALA A 140 -8.64 1.77 -1.68
N GLY A 141 -7.54 2.23 -2.29
CA GLY A 141 -7.42 2.27 -3.75
C GLY A 141 -7.51 0.87 -4.40
N ARG A 142 -6.87 -0.15 -3.81
CA ARG A 142 -6.96 -1.54 -4.27
C ARG A 142 -8.41 -2.03 -4.26
N ARG A 143 -9.11 -1.80 -3.16
CA ARG A 143 -10.51 -2.21 -2.95
C ARG A 143 -11.45 -1.51 -3.91
N ALA A 144 -11.27 -0.21 -4.09
CA ALA A 144 -12.06 0.59 -5.03
C ALA A 144 -11.84 0.16 -6.49
N LEU A 145 -10.59 -0.12 -6.90
CA LEU A 145 -10.29 -0.57 -8.27
C LEU A 145 -11.03 -1.85 -8.68
N ILE A 146 -11.26 -2.76 -7.72
CA ILE A 146 -11.92 -4.04 -7.96
C ILE A 146 -13.43 -3.99 -7.66
N GLY A 147 -14.00 -2.81 -7.40
CA GLY A 147 -15.44 -2.65 -7.13
C GLY A 147 -15.88 -3.10 -5.73
N HIS A 148 -14.95 -3.23 -4.78
CA HIS A 148 -15.21 -3.73 -3.43
C HIS A 148 -14.80 -2.72 -2.34
N ALA A 149 -15.10 -1.44 -2.55
CA ALA A 149 -14.71 -0.33 -1.66
C ALA A 149 -15.24 -0.41 -0.22
N GLU A 150 -16.21 -1.27 0.06
CA GLU A 150 -16.78 -1.48 1.41
C GLU A 150 -16.39 -2.86 2.01
N ALA A 151 -15.63 -3.68 1.28
CA ALA A 151 -15.14 -4.97 1.77
C ALA A 151 -13.73 -4.83 2.39
N ALA A 152 -13.23 -5.89 3.02
CA ALA A 152 -11.82 -5.98 3.41
C ALA A 152 -10.89 -6.03 2.17
N ASP A 153 -9.60 -5.71 2.35
CA ASP A 153 -8.60 -5.87 1.29
C ASP A 153 -8.56 -7.32 0.79
N PRO A 154 -8.46 -7.56 -0.54
CA PRO A 154 -8.44 -8.92 -1.10
C PRO A 154 -7.27 -9.77 -0.58
N TYR A 155 -6.21 -9.15 -0.05
CA TYR A 155 -5.08 -9.84 0.55
C TYR A 155 -5.15 -9.91 2.08
N CYS A 156 -6.26 -9.54 2.71
CA CYS A 156 -6.43 -9.54 4.16
C CYS A 156 -6.54 -10.97 4.73
N PRO A 157 -5.61 -11.42 5.60
CA PRO A 157 -5.70 -12.74 6.23
C PRO A 157 -6.71 -12.76 7.37
N PHE A 158 -6.89 -11.63 8.06
CA PHE A 158 -7.82 -11.52 9.20
C PHE A 158 -9.27 -11.77 8.78
N ALA A 159 -9.68 -11.26 7.62
CA ALA A 159 -11.01 -11.50 7.06
C ALA A 159 -11.23 -12.97 6.66
N ARG A 160 -10.16 -13.74 6.48
CA ARG A 160 -10.17 -15.18 6.19
C ARG A 160 -10.03 -16.05 7.45
N GLY A 161 -9.91 -15.45 8.64
CA GLY A 161 -9.58 -16.18 9.87
C GLY A 161 -8.18 -16.78 9.87
N GLU A 162 -7.29 -16.32 8.99
CA GLU A 162 -5.94 -16.83 8.84
C GLU A 162 -4.93 -16.02 9.66
N ARG A 163 -3.88 -16.67 10.14
CA ARG A 163 -2.71 -16.03 10.75
C ARG A 163 -1.48 -16.23 9.86
N ILE A 164 -1.01 -15.16 9.25
CA ILE A 164 0.26 -15.16 8.52
C ILE A 164 1.39 -14.89 9.50
N VAL A 165 2.42 -15.72 9.46
CA VAL A 165 3.68 -15.52 10.19
C VAL A 165 4.79 -15.33 9.14
N LEU A 166 5.55 -14.25 9.29
CA LEU A 166 6.70 -13.94 8.46
C LEU A 166 7.94 -13.93 9.36
N ASP A 167 9.01 -14.55 8.89
CA ASP A 167 10.33 -14.38 9.48
C ASP A 167 10.88 -13.04 8.95
N TRP A 168 10.96 -12.05 9.82
CA TRP A 168 11.32 -10.68 9.44
C TRP A 168 12.15 -10.02 10.52
N GLU A 169 13.02 -9.12 10.09
CA GLU A 169 13.79 -8.27 10.98
C GLU A 169 13.66 -6.80 10.57
N ARG A 170 13.78 -5.92 11.57
CA ARG A 170 13.74 -4.48 11.34
C ARG A 170 15.13 -3.99 10.94
N GLY A 171 15.20 -3.19 9.88
CA GLY A 171 16.42 -2.47 9.51
C GLY A 171 16.51 -1.11 10.21
N ALA A 172 17.66 -0.45 10.07
CA ALA A 172 17.83 0.90 10.60
C ALA A 172 16.81 1.86 9.99
N ARG A 173 16.22 2.72 10.83
CA ARG A 173 15.30 3.77 10.35
C ARG A 173 16.08 4.75 9.48
N GLN A 174 15.52 5.07 8.32
CA GLN A 174 16.09 6.03 7.38
C GLN A 174 15.04 7.07 7.03
N ASP A 175 15.48 8.31 6.78
CA ASP A 175 14.62 9.33 6.20
C ASP A 175 14.57 9.12 4.69
N LEU A 176 13.45 8.56 4.22
CA LEU A 176 13.28 8.16 2.83
C LEU A 176 12.20 9.02 2.18
N PRO A 177 12.53 9.73 1.08
CA PRO A 177 11.56 10.57 0.40
C PRO A 177 10.39 9.72 -0.09
N LYS A 178 9.19 10.31 -0.02
CA LYS A 178 7.92 9.76 -0.52
C LYS A 178 7.38 8.52 0.21
N VAL A 179 8.07 7.92 1.19
CA VAL A 179 7.57 6.71 1.88
C VAL A 179 6.19 6.92 2.49
N GLY A 180 5.97 8.02 3.21
CA GLY A 180 4.65 8.33 3.80
C GLY A 180 3.56 8.68 2.78
N SER A 181 3.94 8.97 1.53
CA SER A 181 3.02 9.41 0.49
C SER A 181 2.66 8.35 -0.54
N ALA A 182 3.34 7.19 -0.55
CA ALA A 182 3.13 6.14 -1.54
C ALA A 182 2.79 4.82 -0.84
N CYS A 183 1.94 3.98 -1.44
CA CYS A 183 1.77 2.60 -0.98
C CYS A 183 3.03 1.82 -1.35
N THR A 184 3.84 1.43 -0.36
CA THR A 184 5.17 0.88 -0.61
C THR A 184 5.71 0.05 0.55
N THR A 185 6.63 -0.85 0.26
CA THR A 185 7.49 -1.55 1.24
C THR A 185 8.93 -1.34 0.81
N VAL A 186 9.76 -0.81 1.71
CA VAL A 186 11.18 -0.56 1.47
C VAL A 186 12.00 -1.48 2.36
N VAL A 187 12.97 -2.16 1.75
CA VAL A 187 13.84 -3.11 2.42
C VAL A 187 15.30 -2.89 2.05
N SER A 188 16.21 -3.22 2.95
CA SER A 188 17.66 -3.29 2.67
C SER A 188 18.09 -4.74 2.46
N GLY A 189 19.21 -4.95 1.75
CA GLY A 189 19.86 -6.25 1.77
C GLY A 189 20.28 -6.66 3.19
N LEU A 190 20.50 -7.97 3.35
CA LEU A 190 21.20 -8.54 4.51
C LEU A 190 22.70 -8.26 4.43
#